data_AF-A0A0E0QWN7-F1
#
_entry.id   AF-A0A0E0QWN7-F1
#
_cell.length_a   1.000
_cell.length_b   1.000
_cell.length_c   1.000
_cell.angle_alpha   90.00
_cell.angle_beta   90.00
_cell.angle_gamma   90.00
#
_symmetry.space_group_name_H-M   'P 1'
#
loop_
_entity.id
_entity.type
_entity.pdbx_description
1 polymer ?
#
loop_
_entity_poly.entity_id
_entity_poly.type
_entity_poly.pdbx_seq_one_letter_code
_entity_poly.pdbx_strand_id
1 'polypeptide(L)'
;MGRLVEALEKVGYRDGETLFGAPYDFRQAPAAPGKPCRAFSRFRRQLRALVEHASRTNGDQPVVLVSHSQGGYFALEFINRSPMAWRRRHVKHFVMASTGAGGFVLGLQSLVSGVSDASPMGLAGRSLACKFTSLPSPKVFDRDTPLVVTRDKNYRSS
;
A
#
# COMPACT_ATOMS: atom_id res chain seq x y z
N MET A 1 13.90 4.99 0.29
CA MET A 1 13.49 5.84 -0.85
C MET A 1 14.60 6.79 -1.32
N GLY A 2 15.54 7.25 -0.47
CA GLY A 2 16.61 8.18 -0.90
C GLY A 2 17.35 7.80 -2.19
N ARG A 3 17.89 6.56 -2.27
CA ARG A 3 18.56 6.08 -3.50
C ARG A 3 17.68 6.09 -4.77
N LEU A 4 16.37 5.89 -4.63
CA LEU A 4 15.43 5.96 -5.75
C LEU A 4 15.26 7.41 -6.21
N VAL A 5 15.10 8.33 -5.27
CA VAL A 5 14.99 9.77 -5.55
C VAL A 5 16.27 10.25 -6.25
N GLU A 6 17.44 9.95 -5.69
CA GLU A 6 18.74 10.30 -6.28
C GLU A 6 18.90 9.75 -7.71
N ALA A 7 18.45 8.52 -7.97
CA ALA A 7 18.51 7.93 -9.30
C ALA A 7 17.57 8.63 -10.29
N LEU A 8 16.38 9.04 -9.85
CA LEU A 8 15.42 9.79 -10.65
C LEU A 8 15.92 11.21 -10.94
N GLU A 9 16.54 11.86 -9.96
CA GLU A 9 17.13 13.20 -10.13
C GLU A 9 18.26 13.19 -11.17
N LYS A 10 19.10 12.16 -11.18
CA LYS A 10 20.15 11.98 -12.20
C LYS A 10 19.62 11.87 -13.63
N VAL A 11 18.35 11.49 -13.81
CA VAL A 11 17.71 11.41 -15.13
C VAL A 11 16.74 12.57 -15.39
N GLY A 12 16.79 13.63 -14.56
CA GLY A 12 16.10 14.90 -14.81
C GLY A 12 14.83 15.15 -13.99
N TYR A 13 14.47 14.26 -13.06
CA TYR A 13 13.40 14.57 -12.09
C TYR A 13 13.87 15.61 -11.07
N ARG A 14 12.94 16.38 -10.51
CA ARG A 14 13.22 17.42 -9.51
C ARG A 14 12.24 17.29 -8.37
N ASP A 15 12.74 17.10 -7.15
CA ASP A 15 11.92 16.99 -5.95
C ASP A 15 11.07 18.26 -5.77
N GLY A 16 9.78 18.07 -5.47
CA GLY A 16 8.81 19.15 -5.32
C GLY A 16 8.31 19.78 -6.63
N GLU A 17 8.89 19.45 -7.79
CA GLU A 17 8.47 19.99 -9.10
C GLU A 17 7.90 18.92 -10.04
N THR A 18 8.65 17.85 -10.27
CA THR A 18 8.27 16.73 -11.16
C THR A 18 8.29 15.39 -10.45
N LEU A 19 8.82 15.35 -9.22
CA LEU A 19 8.83 14.22 -8.32
C LEU A 19 8.21 14.64 -6.98
N PHE A 20 7.26 13.85 -6.49
CA PHE A 20 6.49 14.22 -5.29
C PHE A 20 6.36 13.04 -4.32
N GLY A 21 6.48 13.34 -3.04
CA GLY A 21 6.15 12.43 -1.95
C GLY A 21 4.65 12.44 -1.62
N ALA A 22 4.07 11.25 -1.42
CA ALA A 22 2.69 11.09 -0.93
C ALA A 22 2.67 10.33 0.41
N PRO A 23 3.04 10.97 1.53
CA PRO A 23 3.06 10.32 2.83
C PRO A 23 1.66 9.93 3.30
N TYR A 24 1.58 8.85 4.09
CA TYR A 24 0.33 8.34 4.66
C TYR A 24 0.59 7.75 6.05
N ASP A 25 -0.47 7.58 6.85
CA ASP A 25 -0.38 6.88 8.13
C ASP A 25 -0.31 5.37 7.92
N PHE A 26 0.90 4.82 7.93
CA PHE A 26 1.16 3.40 7.69
C PHE A 26 0.60 2.46 8.78
N ARG A 27 0.18 2.99 9.93
CA ARG A 27 -0.47 2.20 11.00
C ARG A 27 -1.91 1.81 10.63
N GLN A 28 -2.49 2.54 9.68
CA GLN A 28 -3.88 2.39 9.25
C GLN A 28 -3.98 1.43 8.07
N ALA A 29 -5.21 1.03 7.76
CA ALA A 29 -5.55 0.27 6.56
C ALA A 29 -6.74 0.92 5.85
N PRO A 30 -6.87 0.78 4.53
CA PRO A 30 -8.12 1.10 3.86
C PRO A 30 -9.24 0.22 4.42
N ALA A 31 -10.25 0.81 5.04
CA ALA A 31 -11.42 0.06 5.49
C ALA A 31 -12.19 -0.47 4.27
N ALA A 32 -12.94 -1.56 4.43
CA ALA A 32 -13.78 -2.12 3.36
C ALA A 32 -14.67 -1.06 2.69
N PRO A 33 -15.02 -1.22 1.39
CA PRO A 33 -15.95 -0.32 0.72
C PRO A 33 -17.21 -0.06 1.54
N GLY A 34 -17.65 1.20 1.61
CA GLY A 34 -18.81 1.62 2.41
C GLY A 34 -18.56 1.80 3.92
N LYS A 35 -17.38 1.44 4.45
CA LYS A 35 -17.02 1.70 5.85
C LYS A 35 -16.18 2.98 5.98
N PRO A 36 -16.45 3.83 6.99
CA PRO A 36 -15.67 5.05 7.19
C PRO A 36 -14.25 4.71 7.67
N CYS A 37 -13.24 5.34 7.06
CA CYS A 37 -11.87 5.35 7.55
C CYS A 37 -11.28 6.75 7.33
N ARG A 38 -11.11 7.52 8.42
CA ARG A 38 -10.67 8.92 8.34
C ARG A 38 -9.27 9.05 7.72
N ALA A 39 -8.35 8.17 8.11
CA ALA A 39 -6.98 8.17 7.60
C ALA A 39 -6.94 7.91 6.09
N PHE A 40 -7.66 6.88 5.62
CA PHE A 40 -7.72 6.56 4.20
C PHE A 40 -8.46 7.63 3.39
N SER A 41 -9.56 8.19 3.92
CA SER A 41 -10.26 9.32 3.28
C SER A 41 -9.36 10.55 3.13
N ARG A 42 -8.56 10.86 4.15
CA ARG A 42 -7.57 11.95 4.10
C ARG A 42 -6.50 11.66 3.05
N PHE A 43 -5.90 10.48 3.08
CA PHE A 43 -4.91 10.04 2.10
C PHE A 43 -5.45 10.15 0.67
N ARG A 44 -6.66 9.61 0.41
CA ARG A 44 -7.31 9.66 -0.92
C ARG A 44 -7.50 11.10 -1.40
N ARG A 45 -7.95 12.01 -0.52
CA ARG A 45 -8.13 13.42 -0.88
C ARG A 45 -6.79 14.10 -1.21
N GLN A 46 -5.78 13.88 -0.38
CA GLN A 46 -4.45 14.46 -0.57
C GLN A 46 -3.77 13.93 -1.83
N LEU A 47 -3.78 12.61 -2.04
CA LEU A 47 -3.19 11.99 -3.22
C LEU A 47 -3.90 12.43 -4.50
N ARG A 48 -5.24 12.52 -4.50
CA ARG A 48 -6.00 13.05 -5.64
C ARG A 48 -5.56 14.48 -5.99
N ALA A 49 -5.51 15.36 -5.00
CA ALA A 49 -5.09 16.74 -5.21
C ALA A 49 -3.65 16.82 -5.72
N LEU A 50 -2.75 15.98 -5.21
CA LEU A 50 -1.35 15.91 -5.65
C LEU A 50 -1.23 15.43 -7.10
N VAL A 51 -1.95 14.37 -7.47
CA VAL A 51 -1.97 13.84 -8.84
C VAL A 51 -2.49 14.90 -9.82
N GLU A 52 -3.58 15.58 -9.47
CA GLU A 52 -4.15 16.63 -10.31
C GLU A 52 -3.25 17.86 -10.40
N HIS A 53 -2.56 18.22 -9.31
CA HIS A 53 -1.57 19.30 -9.31
C HIS A 53 -0.37 18.96 -10.20
N ALA A 54 0.27 17.81 -9.98
CA ALA A 54 1.42 17.35 -10.76
C ALA A 54 1.09 17.20 -12.26
N SER A 55 -0.14 16.77 -12.58
CA SER A 55 -0.61 16.69 -13.96
C SER A 55 -0.74 18.08 -14.59
N ARG A 56 -1.40 19.04 -13.92
CA ARG A 56 -1.58 20.41 -14.44
C ARG A 56 -0.25 21.16 -14.59
N THR A 57 0.66 21.04 -13.63
CA THR A 57 1.97 21.73 -13.70
C THR A 57 2.91 21.10 -14.72
N ASN A 58 2.59 19.91 -15.23
CA ASN A 58 3.33 19.20 -16.26
C ASN A 58 2.54 19.09 -17.57
N GLY A 59 1.83 20.16 -17.97
CA GLY A 59 1.15 20.24 -19.27
C GLY A 59 0.01 19.22 -19.46
N ASP A 60 -0.77 19.01 -18.40
CA ASP A 60 -1.88 18.05 -18.33
C ASP A 60 -1.49 16.59 -18.64
N GLN A 61 -0.19 16.26 -18.50
CA GLN A 61 0.28 14.89 -18.69
C GLN A 61 -0.16 13.99 -17.52
N PRO A 62 -0.47 12.71 -17.79
CA PRO A 62 -0.80 11.76 -16.75
C PRO A 62 0.45 11.37 -15.93
N VAL A 63 0.27 11.14 -14.63
CA VAL A 63 1.36 10.84 -13.70
C VAL A 63 1.72 9.35 -13.71
N VAL A 64 2.94 9.03 -13.29
CA VAL A 64 3.34 7.67 -12.92
C VAL A 64 3.31 7.56 -11.40
N LEU A 65 2.50 6.65 -10.88
CA LEU A 65 2.47 6.35 -9.45
C LEU A 65 3.46 5.24 -9.15
N VAL A 66 4.37 5.47 -8.20
CA VAL A 66 5.32 4.46 -7.72
C VAL A 66 5.05 4.21 -6.24
N SER A 67 4.91 2.95 -5.86
CA SER A 67 4.68 2.53 -4.48
C SER A 67 5.68 1.46 -4.06
N HIS A 68 5.91 1.34 -2.75
CA HIS A 68 6.76 0.31 -2.18
C HIS A 68 6.05 -0.41 -1.03
N SER A 69 6.16 -1.73 -1.01
CA SER A 69 5.67 -2.59 0.08
C SER A 69 4.21 -2.26 0.44
N GLN A 70 3.91 -1.97 1.70
CA GLN A 70 2.56 -1.69 2.19
C GLN A 70 1.90 -0.47 1.52
N GLY A 71 2.69 0.51 1.06
CA GLY A 71 2.16 1.69 0.37
C GLY A 71 1.43 1.34 -0.92
N GLY A 72 1.77 0.19 -1.52
CA GLY A 72 1.09 -0.32 -2.70
C GLY A 72 -0.37 -0.68 -2.46
N TYR A 73 -0.74 -1.19 -1.29
CA TYR A 73 -2.16 -1.48 -0.99
C TYR A 73 -2.99 -0.21 -0.85
N PHE A 74 -2.44 0.84 -0.23
CA PHE A 74 -3.11 2.14 -0.12
C PHE A 74 -3.32 2.78 -1.50
N ALA A 75 -2.27 2.80 -2.32
CA ALA A 75 -2.33 3.31 -3.68
C ALA A 75 -3.26 2.47 -4.57
N LEU A 76 -3.24 1.14 -4.45
CA LEU A 76 -4.13 0.24 -5.17
C LEU A 76 -5.60 0.52 -4.81
N GLU A 77 -5.91 0.66 -3.53
CA GLU A 77 -7.29 0.94 -3.12
C GLU A 77 -7.74 2.34 -3.56
N PHE A 78 -6.83 3.32 -3.54
CA PHE A 78 -7.09 4.64 -4.11
C PHE A 78 -7.46 4.56 -5.60
N ILE A 79 -6.70 3.80 -6.38
CA ILE A 79 -6.95 3.57 -7.81
C ILE A 79 -8.27 2.84 -8.03
N ASN A 80 -8.53 1.75 -7.31
CA ASN A 80 -9.77 0.98 -7.43
C ASN A 80 -11.02 1.81 -7.13
N ARG A 81 -10.95 2.73 -6.15
CA ARG A 81 -12.06 3.64 -5.81
C ARG A 81 -12.14 4.91 -6.65
N SER A 82 -11.21 5.10 -7.59
CA SER A 82 -11.21 6.29 -8.45
C SER A 82 -12.02 6.02 -9.73
N PRO A 83 -12.88 6.98 -10.16
CA PRO A 83 -13.66 6.84 -11.39
C PRO A 83 -12.77 6.51 -12.59
N MET A 84 -13.24 5.63 -13.48
CA MET A 84 -12.47 5.20 -14.65
C MET A 84 -12.03 6.36 -15.54
N ALA A 85 -12.91 7.33 -15.78
CA ALA A 85 -12.59 8.52 -16.58
C ALA A 85 -11.44 9.33 -15.95
N TRP A 86 -11.45 9.50 -14.64
CA TRP A 86 -10.38 10.19 -13.93
C TRP A 86 -9.05 9.44 -14.03
N ARG A 87 -9.07 8.10 -13.87
CA ARG A 87 -7.87 7.28 -13.98
C ARG A 87 -7.24 7.36 -15.37
N ARG A 88 -8.05 7.24 -16.42
CA ARG A 88 -7.60 7.35 -17.81
C ARG A 88 -6.98 8.71 -18.12
N ARG A 89 -7.51 9.78 -17.50
CA ARG A 89 -6.98 11.14 -17.68
C ARG A 89 -5.67 11.37 -16.92
N HIS A 90 -5.54 10.89 -15.69
CA HIS A 90 -4.49 11.34 -14.79
C HIS A 90 -3.42 10.32 -14.44
N VAL A 91 -3.61 9.02 -14.71
CA VAL A 91 -2.68 7.97 -14.30
C VAL A 91 -2.20 7.19 -15.52
N LYS A 92 -0.91 7.33 -15.84
CA LYS A 92 -0.26 6.66 -16.97
C LYS A 92 0.10 5.22 -16.61
N HIS A 93 0.81 5.07 -15.49
CA HIS A 93 1.27 3.79 -14.97
C HIS A 93 1.17 3.76 -13.46
N PHE A 94 0.97 2.56 -12.91
CA PHE A 94 1.11 2.29 -11.50
C PHE A 94 2.14 1.18 -11.30
N VAL A 95 3.28 1.55 -10.72
CA VAL A 95 4.40 0.67 -10.44
C VAL A 95 4.36 0.26 -8.97
N MET A 96 4.19 -1.03 -8.73
CA MET A 96 4.13 -1.63 -7.40
C MET A 96 5.44 -2.37 -7.10
N ALA A 97 6.36 -1.73 -6.37
CA ALA A 97 7.61 -2.36 -5.98
C ALA A 97 7.44 -3.13 -4.67
N SER A 98 7.77 -4.43 -4.66
CA SER A 98 7.74 -5.26 -3.45
C SER A 98 6.37 -5.32 -2.76
N THR A 99 5.27 -5.09 -3.49
CA THR A 99 3.91 -5.25 -2.98
C THR A 99 3.40 -6.63 -3.37
N GLY A 100 3.35 -7.57 -2.43
CA GLY A 100 2.76 -8.89 -2.66
C GLY A 100 1.26 -8.77 -2.86
N ALA A 101 0.77 -8.80 -4.10
CA ALA A 101 -0.66 -8.58 -4.40
C ALA A 101 -1.60 -9.55 -3.67
N GLY A 102 -1.14 -10.77 -3.38
CA GLY A 102 -1.86 -11.79 -2.60
C GLY A 102 -1.58 -11.79 -1.10
N GLY A 103 -0.87 -10.81 -0.57
CA GLY A 103 -0.40 -10.82 0.82
C GLY A 103 0.92 -11.59 1.00
N PHE A 104 1.35 -11.76 2.26
CA PHE A 104 2.61 -12.44 2.60
C PHE A 104 2.49 -13.29 3.87
N VAL A 105 3.04 -14.50 3.83
CA VAL A 105 2.96 -15.49 4.91
C VAL A 105 3.72 -15.04 6.17
N LEU A 106 4.82 -14.29 6.00
CA LEU A 106 5.62 -13.76 7.12
C LEU A 106 4.80 -12.89 8.09
N GLY A 107 3.75 -12.23 7.59
CA GLY A 107 2.83 -11.45 8.42
C GLY A 107 2.08 -12.30 9.46
N LEU A 108 1.81 -13.58 9.14
CA LEU A 108 1.16 -14.52 10.07
C LEU A 108 2.06 -14.81 11.27
N GLN A 109 3.38 -14.95 11.06
CA GLN A 109 4.32 -15.14 12.16
C GLN A 109 4.24 -13.97 13.14
N SER A 110 4.27 -12.72 12.64
CA SER A 110 4.15 -11.52 13.50
C SER A 110 2.84 -11.48 14.30
N LEU A 111 1.73 -11.99 13.74
CA LEU A 111 0.44 -12.04 14.42
C LEU A 111 0.33 -13.13 15.50
N VAL A 112 1.03 -14.26 15.30
CA VAL A 112 0.91 -15.46 16.14
C VAL A 112 1.97 -15.50 17.23
N SER A 113 3.22 -15.25 16.88
CA SER A 113 4.35 -15.41 17.80
C SER A 113 4.55 -14.21 18.72
N GLY A 114 3.80 -13.12 18.51
CA GLY A 114 3.91 -11.90 19.31
C GLY A 114 5.34 -11.38 19.38
N VAL A 115 6.18 -11.68 18.38
CA VAL A 115 7.64 -11.57 18.47
C VAL A 115 8.02 -10.21 19.03
N SER A 116 8.95 -10.27 19.97
CA SER A 116 9.61 -9.25 20.79
C SER A 116 10.27 -8.13 19.99
N ASP A 117 9.58 -7.59 19.00
CA ASP A 117 9.94 -6.35 18.37
C ASP A 117 9.64 -5.23 19.38
N ALA A 118 10.68 -4.77 20.06
CA ALA A 118 10.61 -3.65 20.98
C ALA A 118 10.32 -2.32 20.27
N SER A 119 10.23 -2.31 18.93
CA SER A 119 9.76 -1.15 18.20
C SER A 119 8.33 -0.79 18.61
N PRO A 120 7.93 0.49 18.48
CA PRO A 120 6.55 0.90 18.69
C PRO A 120 5.52 0.10 17.88
N MET A 121 5.91 -0.51 16.76
CA MET A 121 5.05 -1.35 15.93
C MET A 121 4.87 -2.78 16.46
N GLY A 122 5.89 -3.32 17.13
CA GLY A 122 5.80 -4.60 17.81
C GLY A 122 4.98 -4.49 19.09
N LEU A 123 5.22 -3.44 19.88
CA LEU A 123 4.44 -3.11 21.10
C LEU A 123 2.96 -2.85 20.83
N ALA A 124 2.62 -2.22 19.71
CA ALA A 124 1.23 -2.04 19.29
C ALA A 124 0.54 -3.37 18.88
N GLY A 125 1.30 -4.46 18.78
CA GLY A 125 0.80 -5.82 18.68
C GLY A 125 -0.23 -6.01 17.59
N ARG A 126 -1.38 -6.58 17.95
CA ARG A 126 -2.52 -6.88 17.06
C ARG A 126 -3.45 -5.68 16.85
N SER A 127 -3.19 -4.53 17.47
CA SER A 127 -4.05 -3.35 17.40
C SER A 127 -3.84 -2.52 16.12
N LEU A 128 -2.80 -2.82 15.34
CA LEU A 128 -2.51 -2.14 14.08
C LEU A 128 -3.26 -2.77 12.91
N ALA A 129 -4.19 -2.01 12.33
CA ALA A 129 -4.99 -2.43 11.17
C ALA A 129 -4.12 -2.84 9.97
N CYS A 130 -2.94 -2.22 9.81
CA CYS A 130 -2.02 -2.55 8.72
C CYS A 130 -1.59 -4.02 8.69
N LYS A 131 -1.49 -4.68 9.84
CA LYS A 131 -1.06 -6.09 9.93
C LYS A 131 -2.04 -7.06 9.27
N PHE A 132 -3.29 -6.64 9.11
CA PHE A 132 -4.34 -7.43 8.48
C PHE A 132 -4.48 -7.16 6.97
N THR A 133 -3.90 -6.07 6.47
CA THR A 133 -4.05 -5.65 5.05
C THR A 133 -3.36 -6.63 4.09
N SER A 134 -2.32 -7.29 4.57
CA SER A 134 -1.44 -8.15 3.78
C SER A 134 -1.55 -9.63 4.16
N LEU A 135 -2.66 -10.03 4.78
CA LEU A 135 -2.92 -11.44 5.04
C LEU A 135 -2.94 -12.23 3.72
N PRO A 136 -2.40 -13.46 3.71
CA PRO A 136 -2.46 -14.35 2.56
C PRO A 136 -3.89 -14.50 2.02
N SER A 137 -4.08 -14.16 0.75
CA SER A 137 -5.34 -14.27 0.04
C SER A 137 -5.51 -15.67 -0.55
N PRO A 138 -6.72 -16.28 -0.45
CA PRO A 138 -7.01 -17.57 -1.08
C PRO A 138 -6.91 -17.54 -2.62
N LYS A 139 -6.80 -16.36 -3.24
CA LYS A 139 -6.60 -16.22 -4.69
C LYS A 139 -5.16 -16.50 -5.13
N VAL A 140 -4.20 -16.48 -4.19
CA VAL A 140 -2.77 -16.69 -4.46
C VAL A 140 -2.24 -17.89 -3.67
N PHE A 141 -2.71 -18.04 -2.43
CA PHE A 141 -2.42 -19.18 -1.59
C PHE A 141 -3.60 -20.13 -1.68
N ASP A 142 -3.38 -21.37 -2.12
CA ASP A 142 -4.45 -22.35 -2.22
C ASP A 142 -5.16 -22.50 -0.86
N ARG A 143 -6.49 -22.59 -0.90
CA ARG A 143 -7.33 -22.86 0.28
C ARG A 143 -6.92 -24.15 0.97
N ASP A 144 -6.33 -25.09 0.24
CA ASP A 144 -5.86 -26.34 0.78
C ASP A 144 -4.42 -26.34 1.29
N THR A 145 -3.67 -25.27 1.03
CA THR A 145 -2.29 -25.15 1.53
C THR A 145 -2.29 -24.69 3.00
N PRO A 146 -1.70 -25.47 3.92
CA PRO A 146 -1.52 -25.01 5.29
C PRO A 146 -0.47 -23.88 5.33
N LEU A 147 -0.84 -22.77 5.97
CA LEU A 147 0.01 -21.57 6.11
C LEU A 147 0.63 -21.45 7.50
N VAL A 148 -0.03 -22.01 8.52
CA VAL A 148 0.53 -22.19 9.87
C VAL A 148 0.27 -23.63 10.30
N VAL A 149 1.32 -24.34 10.69
CA VAL A 149 1.28 -25.74 11.13
C VAL A 149 1.69 -25.78 12.60
N THR A 150 0.83 -26.35 13.45
CA THR A 150 1.16 -26.65 14.85
C THR A 150 1.08 -28.15 15.09
N ARG A 151 1.40 -28.62 16.31
CA ARG A 151 1.24 -30.03 16.67
C ARG A 151 -0.22 -30.51 16.58
N ASP A 152 -1.16 -29.64 16.93
CA ASP A 152 -2.56 -30.00 17.08
C ASP A 152 -3.44 -29.57 15.89
N LYS A 153 -3.01 -28.56 15.12
CA LYS A 153 -3.85 -27.95 14.07
C LYS A 153 -3.07 -27.25 12.96
N ASN A 154 -3.62 -27.35 11.75
CA ASN A 154 -3.19 -26.58 10.59
C ASN A 154 -4.19 -25.44 10.29
N TYR A 155 -3.68 -24.24 10.02
CA TYR A 155 -4.44 -23.06 9.65
C TYR A 155 -4.19 -22.70 8.17
N ARG A 156 -5.26 -22.35 7.45
CA ARG A 156 -5.29 -22.12 6.00
C ARG A 156 -5.89 -20.74 5.69
N SER A 157 -5.73 -20.23 4.48
CA SER A 157 -6.42 -19.01 4.03
C SER A 157 -7.88 -19.32 3.68
N SER A 158 -8.82 -18.64 4.34
CA SER A 158 -10.27 -18.72 4.09
C SER A 158 -10.75 -17.73 3.03
#